data_AF-A0A378UF57-F1
#
_entry.id   AF-A0A378UF57-F1
#
_cell.length_a   1.000
_cell.length_b   1.000
_cell.length_c   1.000
_cell.angle_alpha   90.00
_cell.angle_beta   90.00
_cell.angle_gamma   90.00
#
_symmetry.space_group_name_H-M   'P 1'
#
loop_
_entity.id
_entity.type
_entity.pdbx_description
1 polymer ?
#
loop_
_entity_poly.entity_id
_entity_poly.type
_entity_poly.pdbx_seq_one_letter_code
_entity_poly.pdbx_strand_id
1 'polypeptide(L)'
;MDMMTFTNYLLLALCAFTVLLVWSRNWKRKQAYYEKIKSQPENLQWVRSHLSGVEWRDLKTVSEHFGLPLLQAKQLIDFCKQHPPR
;
A
#
# COMPACT_ATOMS: atom_id res chain seq x y z
N MET A 1 -10.26 27.94 32.31
CA MET A 1 -9.57 26.65 32.04
C MET A 1 -8.14 26.85 32.49
N ASP A 2 -7.69 26.11 33.51
CA ASP A 2 -6.34 26.27 34.07
C ASP A 2 -5.26 26.17 32.99
N MET A 3 -4.24 27.04 33.08
CA MET A 3 -3.14 27.15 32.12
C MET A 3 -2.46 25.78 31.89
N MET A 4 -2.35 24.96 32.94
CA MET A 4 -1.80 23.61 32.87
C MET A 4 -2.64 22.68 31.99
N THR A 5 -3.97 22.77 32.07
CA THR A 5 -4.88 21.93 31.29
C THR A 5 -4.81 22.29 29.81
N PHE A 6 -4.70 23.59 29.48
CA PHE A 6 -4.50 24.05 28.10
C PHE A 6 -3.18 23.54 27.51
N THR A 7 -2.07 23.67 28.24
CA THR A 7 -0.76 23.16 27.78
C THR A 7 -0.77 21.66 27.58
N ASN A 8 -1.47 20.90 28.44
CA ASN A 8 -1.61 19.45 28.29
C ASN A 8 -2.39 19.08 27.01
N TYR A 9 -3.53 19.73 26.75
CA TYR A 9 -4.28 19.49 25.51
C TYR A 9 -3.49 19.87 24.27
N LEU A 10 -2.72 20.96 24.32
CA LEU A 10 -1.85 21.37 23.22
C LEU A 10 -0.73 20.33 22.97
N LEU A 11 -0.11 19.81 24.02
CA LEU A 11 0.89 18.74 23.90
C LEU A 11 0.29 17.48 23.29
N LEU A 12 -0.91 17.09 23.74
CA LEU A 12 -1.62 15.91 23.24
C LEU A 12 -1.98 16.06 21.76
N ALA A 13 -2.44 17.25 21.36
CA ALA A 13 -2.73 17.59 19.98
C ALA A 13 -1.47 17.56 19.10
N LEU A 14 -0.34 18.12 19.58
CA LEU A 14 0.94 18.07 18.88
C LEU A 14 1.45 16.62 18.74
N CYS A 15 1.36 15.80 19.78
CA CYS A 15 1.70 14.37 19.70
C CYS A 15 0.83 13.65 18.65
N ALA A 16 -0.49 13.81 18.70
CA ALA A 16 -1.38 13.20 17.72
C ALA A 16 -1.05 13.66 16.28
N PHE A 17 -0.77 14.97 16.11
CA PHE A 17 -0.40 15.55 14.83
C PHE A 17 0.91 14.96 14.27
N THR A 18 1.94 14.78 15.11
CA THR A 18 3.21 14.17 14.67
C THR A 18 3.03 12.71 14.21
N VAL A 19 2.23 11.92 14.91
CA VAL A 19 1.94 10.53 14.51
C VAL A 19 1.16 10.49 13.20
N LEU A 20 0.16 11.38 13.03
CA LEU A 20 -0.59 11.51 11.79
C LEU A 20 0.29 11.92 10.60
N LEU A 21 1.26 12.83 10.80
CA LEU A 21 2.22 13.23 9.77
C LEU A 21 3.13 12.06 9.36
N VAL A 22 3.68 11.32 10.32
CA VAL A 22 4.52 10.14 10.04
C VAL A 22 3.73 9.08 9.30
N TRP A 23 2.49 8.83 9.72
CA TRP A 23 1.60 7.89 9.07
C TRP A 23 1.23 8.32 7.65
N SER A 24 0.86 9.58 7.44
CA SER A 24 0.57 10.14 6.11
C SER A 24 1.78 10.06 5.17
N ARG A 25 2.99 10.33 5.68
CA ARG A 25 4.23 10.24 4.88
C ARG A 25 4.56 8.80 4.50
N ASN A 26 4.38 7.84 5.42
CA ASN A 26 4.58 6.43 5.13
C ASN A 26 3.49 5.87 4.19
N TRP A 27 2.26 6.34 4.33
CA TRP A 27 1.15 5.98 3.45
C TRP A 27 1.42 6.45 2.03
N LYS A 28 1.78 7.73 1.84
CA LYS A 28 2.10 8.27 0.51
C LYS A 28 3.21 7.49 -0.19
N ARG A 29 4.27 7.08 0.54
CA ARG A 29 5.31 6.23 -0.03
C ARG A 29 4.74 4.87 -0.46
N LYS A 30 4.03 4.16 0.42
CA LYS A 30 3.41 2.86 0.08
C LYS A 30 2.45 2.95 -1.11
N GLN A 31 1.76 4.08 -1.26
CA GLN A 31 0.84 4.33 -2.38
C GLN A 31 1.60 4.63 -3.67
N ALA A 32 2.66 5.45 -3.62
CA ALA A 32 3.50 5.73 -4.79
C ALA A 32 4.22 4.47 -5.32
N TYR A 33 4.66 3.56 -4.44
CA TYR A 33 5.22 2.26 -4.85
C TYR A 33 4.18 1.40 -5.58
N TYR A 34 2.96 1.34 -5.04
CA TYR A 34 1.86 0.63 -5.69
C TYR A 34 1.49 1.24 -7.05
N GLU A 35 1.39 2.57 -7.13
CA GLU A 35 1.10 3.27 -8.39
C GLU A 35 2.20 3.07 -9.43
N LYS A 36 3.47 3.05 -9.02
CA LYS A 36 4.60 2.79 -9.93
C LYS A 36 4.55 1.37 -10.52
N ILE A 37 4.19 0.38 -9.71
CA ILE A 37 4.05 -1.01 -10.17
C ILE A 37 2.83 -1.16 -11.09
N LYS A 38 1.73 -0.50 -10.76
CA LYS A 38 0.52 -0.46 -11.58
C LYS A 38 0.73 0.30 -12.90
N SER A 39 1.55 1.35 -12.92
CA SER A 39 1.80 2.16 -14.13
C SER A 39 2.75 1.49 -15.12
N GLN A 40 3.44 0.41 -14.72
CA GLN A 40 4.35 -0.34 -15.56
C GLN A 40 3.63 -1.55 -16.19
N PRO A 41 3.34 -1.51 -17.51
CA PRO A 41 2.63 -2.59 -18.19
C PRO A 41 3.42 -3.91 -18.20
N GLU A 42 4.76 -3.83 -18.19
CA GLU A 42 5.68 -4.98 -18.05
C GLU A 42 5.44 -5.78 -16.76
N ASN A 43 5.22 -5.09 -15.64
CA ASN A 43 4.97 -5.72 -14.34
C ASN A 43 3.61 -6.40 -14.31
N LEU A 44 2.59 -5.77 -14.89
CA LEU A 44 1.26 -6.35 -15.03
C LEU A 44 1.28 -7.59 -15.92
N GLN A 45 2.09 -7.58 -16.98
CA GLN A 45 2.29 -8.74 -17.85
C GLN A 45 3.01 -9.86 -17.13
N TRP A 46 4.07 -9.55 -16.35
CA TRP A 46 4.77 -10.52 -15.53
C TRP A 46 3.84 -11.21 -14.52
N VAL A 47 3.00 -10.43 -13.81
CA VAL A 47 2.00 -10.96 -12.88
C VAL A 47 1.10 -11.95 -13.61
N ARG A 48 0.53 -11.56 -14.76
CA ARG A 48 -0.36 -12.44 -15.56
C ARG A 48 0.31 -13.75 -15.98
N SER A 49 1.56 -13.69 -16.43
CA SER A 49 2.31 -14.88 -16.84
C SER A 49 2.66 -15.82 -15.68
N HIS A 50 2.72 -15.31 -14.45
CA HIS A 50 3.02 -16.08 -13.24
C HIS A 50 1.78 -16.46 -12.42
N LEU A 51 0.56 -16.13 -12.86
CA LEU A 51 -0.67 -16.58 -12.22
C LEU A 51 -0.85 -18.09 -12.45
N SER A 52 -0.57 -18.89 -11.43
CA SER A 52 -0.77 -20.33 -11.42
C SER A 52 -2.24 -20.72 -11.19
N GLY A 53 -3.11 -19.75 -10.89
CA GLY A 53 -4.52 -19.98 -10.55
C GLY A 53 -4.74 -20.37 -9.08
N VAL A 54 -3.67 -20.49 -8.30
CA VAL A 54 -3.69 -20.77 -6.86
C VAL A 54 -3.48 -19.46 -6.13
N GLU A 55 -4.57 -18.84 -5.65
CA GLU A 55 -4.54 -17.47 -5.10
C GLU A 55 -3.45 -17.23 -4.04
N TRP A 56 -3.23 -18.18 -3.14
CA TRP A 56 -2.22 -18.06 -2.09
C TRP A 56 -0.77 -18.09 -2.61
N ARG A 57 -0.49 -18.93 -3.62
CA ARG A 57 0.82 -18.97 -4.27
C ARG A 57 1.04 -17.72 -5.10
N ASP A 58 0.02 -17.30 -5.84
CA ASP A 58 0.06 -16.10 -6.67
C ASP A 58 0.29 -14.85 -5.80
N LEU A 59 -0.42 -14.72 -4.67
CA LEU A 59 -0.21 -13.62 -3.72
C LEU A 59 1.22 -13.60 -3.18
N LYS A 60 1.74 -14.76 -2.78
CA LYS A 60 3.08 -14.88 -2.20
C LYS A 60 4.15 -14.52 -3.24
N THR A 61 4.04 -15.08 -4.43
CA THR A 61 4.95 -14.81 -5.56
C THR A 61 4.96 -13.35 -5.96
N VAL A 62 3.80 -12.70 -6.08
CA VAL A 62 3.70 -11.27 -6.40
C VAL A 62 4.19 -10.40 -5.25
N SER A 63 3.88 -10.76 -4.00
CA SER A 63 4.37 -10.04 -2.81
C SER A 63 5.91 -10.11 -2.70
N GLU A 64 6.51 -11.28 -2.92
CA GLU A 64 7.97 -11.47 -2.90
C GLU A 64 8.67 -10.78 -4.07
N HIS A 65 8.12 -10.88 -5.29
CA HIS A 65 8.74 -10.28 -6.48
C HIS A 65 8.74 -8.75 -6.44
N PHE A 66 7.63 -8.14 -5.98
CA PHE A 66 7.49 -6.69 -5.93
C PHE A 66 7.84 -6.06 -4.57
N GLY A 67 8.14 -6.87 -3.54
CA GLY A 67 8.34 -6.39 -2.17
C GLY A 67 7.11 -5.69 -1.59
N LEU A 68 5.91 -6.02 -2.08
CA LEU A 68 4.67 -5.36 -1.71
C LEU A 68 3.99 -6.08 -0.55
N PRO A 69 3.27 -5.34 0.32
CA PRO A 69 2.36 -5.97 1.28
C PRO A 69 1.30 -6.81 0.55
N LEU A 70 0.94 -7.96 1.13
CA LEU A 70 -0.01 -8.95 0.58
C LEU A 70 -1.33 -8.31 0.08
N LEU A 71 -1.81 -7.27 0.75
CA LEU A 71 -3.01 -6.54 0.36
C LEU A 71 -2.88 -5.87 -1.01
N GLN A 72 -1.73 -5.26 -1.30
CA GLN A 72 -1.44 -4.59 -2.57
C GLN A 72 -1.18 -5.63 -3.68
N ALA A 73 -0.49 -6.73 -3.35
CA ALA A 73 -0.32 -7.85 -4.28
C ALA A 73 -1.68 -8.43 -4.70
N LYS A 74 -2.62 -8.60 -3.76
CA LYS A 74 -3.99 -9.02 -4.05
C LYS A 74 -4.70 -8.04 -4.99
N GLN A 75 -4.66 -6.75 -4.69
CA GLN A 75 -5.28 -5.72 -5.55
C GLN A 75 -4.71 -5.72 -6.97
N LEU A 76 -3.40 -5.98 -7.13
CA LEU A 76 -2.75 -6.07 -8.42
C LEU A 76 -3.20 -7.31 -9.21
N ILE A 77 -3.31 -8.47 -8.55
CA ILE A 77 -3.81 -9.71 -9.13
C ILE A 77 -5.29 -9.55 -9.56
N ASP A 78 -6.13 -8.99 -8.69
CA ASP A 78 -7.54 -8.72 -8.99
C ASP A 78 -7.68 -7.76 -10.19
N PHE A 79 -6.86 -6.71 -10.25
CA PHE A 79 -6.83 -5.79 -11.39
C PHE A 79 -6.43 -6.50 -12.70
N CYS A 80 -5.43 -7.39 -12.64
CA CYS A 80 -5.01 -8.19 -13.79
C CYS A 80 -6.07 -9.19 -14.25
N LYS A 81 -6.83 -9.79 -13.33
CA LYS A 81 -7.97 -10.69 -13.65
C LYS A 81 -9.14 -9.93 -14.27
N GLN A 82 -9.45 -8.72 -13.78
CA GLN A 82 -10.59 -7.91 -14.24
C GLN A 82 -10.38 -7.25 -15.61
N HIS A 83 -9.13 -6.99 -16.01
CA HIS A 83 -8.80 -6.43 -17.32
C HIS A 83 -8.07 -7.45 -18.21
N PRO A 84 -8.76 -8.45 -18.78
CA PRO A 84 -8.14 -9.35 -19.76
C PRO A 84 -7.58 -8.54 -20.94
N PRO A 85 -6.41 -8.92 -21.51
CA PRO A 85 -5.90 -8.26 -22.70
C PRO A 85 -6.91 -8.46 -23.84
N ARG A 86 -7.23 -7.36 -24.54
CA ARG A 86 -7.91 -7.44 -25.85
C ARG A 86 -6.95 -8.01 -26.89
#